data_AF-A0A0B7N802-F1
#
_entry.id   AF-A0A0B7N802-F1
#
_cell.length_a   1.000
_cell.length_b   1.000
_cell.length_c   1.000
_cell.angle_alpha   90.00
_cell.angle_beta   90.00
_cell.angle_gamma   90.00
#
_symmetry.space_group_name_H-M   'P 1'
#
loop_
_entity.id
_entity.type
_entity.pdbx_description
1 polymer ?
#
loop_
_entity_poly.entity_id
_entity_poly.type
_entity_poly.pdbx_seq_one_letter_code
_entity_poly.pdbx_strand_id
1 'polypeptide(L)'
;MLFSRSIFALSCLAFSAVNAAPILLSSMSTASPKPYISEAGFLLTESLAEYYENIVDQVMLDVSENVLAYLPQSISHGNVEARQLAQKSMNRNLNFMRASLLASVNPLVSTDIPHIDGLNTIQQIDNTQERTNQNEIEANLLDSIMVLNKKISHQLGLIVNAEQSSSILMRQASTHITRQADTEKPTVVTVEWKLRQPFQINLIRQEEKEQTQQDVASESQWLYVQLASVETSLLEEFNDRAQDAVLLVMESLALDI
;
A
#
# COMPACT_ATOMS: atom_id res chain seq x y z
N MET A 1 20.51 12.52 -38.23
CA MET A 1 19.24 13.08 -38.74
C MET A 1 18.15 12.52 -37.84
N LEU A 2 17.75 13.24 -36.78
CA LEU A 2 16.78 14.36 -36.72
C LEU A 2 15.32 13.86 -36.68
N PHE A 3 14.74 14.04 -35.48
CA PHE A 3 13.35 14.37 -35.10
C PHE A 3 12.17 13.52 -35.60
N SER A 4 11.28 13.14 -34.66
CA SER A 4 10.10 13.97 -34.38
C SER A 4 9.24 13.42 -33.23
N ARG A 5 8.87 14.33 -32.31
CA ARG A 5 7.85 14.17 -31.27
C ARG A 5 6.47 14.24 -31.93
N SER A 6 5.49 13.47 -31.46
CA SER A 6 4.08 13.72 -31.79
C SER A 6 3.25 13.89 -30.53
N ILE A 7 2.63 15.07 -30.47
CA ILE A 7 1.71 15.59 -29.48
C ILE A 7 0.32 15.20 -29.97
N PHE A 8 -0.48 14.52 -29.15
CA PHE A 8 -1.92 14.45 -29.35
C PHE A 8 -2.62 15.15 -28.18
N ALA A 9 -2.97 16.41 -28.44
CA ALA A 9 -3.98 17.14 -27.70
C ALA A 9 -5.35 16.71 -28.24
N LEU A 10 -6.23 16.25 -27.36
CA LEU A 10 -7.63 16.05 -27.69
C LEU A 10 -8.48 16.86 -26.71
N SER A 11 -9.00 17.94 -27.27
CA SER A 11 -10.01 18.83 -26.77
C SER A 11 -11.34 18.10 -26.58
N CYS A 12 -12.04 18.39 -25.47
CA CYS A 12 -13.48 18.15 -25.34
C CYS A 12 -14.15 19.36 -24.70
N LEU A 13 -14.73 20.14 -25.60
CA LEU A 13 -16.03 20.85 -25.55
C LEU A 13 -16.61 21.22 -24.18
N ALA A 14 -16.67 22.54 -23.98
CA ALA A 14 -17.59 23.22 -23.10
C ALA A 14 -19.04 23.15 -23.64
N PHE A 15 -20.00 22.90 -22.75
CA PHE A 15 -21.37 23.42 -22.86
C PHE A 15 -21.95 23.69 -21.45
N SER A 16 -22.09 24.98 -21.16
CA SER A 16 -23.11 25.71 -20.40
C SER A 16 -24.09 24.99 -19.46
N ALA A 17 -24.27 25.55 -18.27
CA ALA A 17 -25.55 26.14 -17.85
C ALA A 17 -25.35 27.15 -16.70
N VAL A 18 -25.78 28.37 -16.95
CA VAL A 18 -25.96 29.45 -15.98
C VAL A 18 -27.15 29.10 -15.10
N ASN A 19 -26.97 29.10 -13.78
CA ASN A 19 -28.08 29.38 -12.88
C ASN A 19 -27.59 30.27 -11.73
N ALA A 20 -28.10 31.50 -11.75
CA ALA A 20 -27.90 32.49 -10.72
C ALA A 20 -28.86 32.23 -9.55
N ALA A 21 -28.33 32.21 -8.33
CA ALA A 21 -29.05 32.58 -7.13
C ALA A 21 -28.03 33.13 -6.11
N PRO A 22 -28.20 34.37 -5.59
CA PRO A 22 -27.30 34.92 -4.60
C PRO A 22 -27.76 34.47 -3.21
N ILE A 23 -26.96 33.66 -2.53
CA ILE A 23 -27.08 33.45 -1.09
C ILE A 23 -25.99 34.29 -0.43
N LEU A 24 -26.39 35.45 0.08
CA LEU A 24 -25.66 36.15 1.13
C LEU A 24 -25.72 35.29 2.38
N LEU A 25 -24.66 34.52 2.64
CA LEU A 25 -24.33 34.10 4.01
C LEU A 25 -22.98 34.69 4.37
N SER A 26 -23.05 35.70 5.23
CA SER A 26 -21.96 36.14 6.08
C SER A 26 -21.47 34.92 6.88
N SER A 27 -20.27 34.45 6.56
CA SER A 27 -19.56 33.43 7.30
C SER A 27 -18.13 33.92 7.36
N MET A 28 -17.75 34.46 8.51
CA MET A 28 -16.35 34.70 8.88
C MET A 28 -15.62 33.36 8.71
N SER A 29 -14.93 33.21 7.58
CA SER A 29 -13.95 32.15 7.41
C SER A 29 -12.76 32.53 8.26
N THR A 30 -12.72 32.02 9.49
CA THR A 30 -11.47 31.80 10.20
C THR A 30 -10.61 30.96 9.26
N ALA A 31 -9.63 31.62 8.62
CA ALA A 31 -8.61 30.94 7.85
C ALA A 31 -7.97 29.89 8.75
N SER A 32 -8.37 28.63 8.57
CA SER A 32 -7.62 27.49 9.07
C SER A 32 -6.21 27.67 8.54
N PRO A 33 -5.18 27.77 9.42
CA PRO A 33 -3.82 27.80 8.94
C PRO A 33 -3.61 26.51 8.15
N LYS A 34 -3.21 26.63 6.88
CA LYS A 34 -2.67 25.47 6.16
C LYS A 34 -1.48 24.98 6.98
N PRO A 35 -1.39 23.68 7.31
CA PRO A 35 -0.25 23.16 8.05
C PRO A 35 1.01 23.49 7.24
N TYR A 36 1.83 24.38 7.79
CA TYR A 36 3.12 24.71 7.20
C TYR A 36 4.04 23.53 7.51
N ILE A 37 4.37 22.75 6.49
CA ILE A 37 5.34 21.67 6.62
C ILE A 37 6.72 22.33 6.70
N SER A 38 7.46 22.04 7.77
CA SER A 38 8.83 22.52 7.93
C SER A 38 9.75 21.95 6.85
N GLU A 39 10.84 22.62 6.51
CA GLU A 39 11.86 22.08 5.60
C GLU A 39 12.39 20.72 6.10
N ALA A 40 12.63 20.61 7.41
CA ALA A 40 12.91 19.35 8.10
C ALA A 40 11.83 18.28 7.85
N GLY A 41 10.55 18.66 7.95
CA GLY A 41 9.42 17.76 7.73
C GLY A 41 9.28 17.35 6.27
N PHE A 42 9.62 18.23 5.33
CA PHE A 42 9.64 17.92 3.91
C PHE A 42 10.75 16.90 3.59
N LEU A 43 11.98 17.14 4.07
CA LEU A 43 13.11 16.22 3.90
C LEU A 43 12.85 14.85 4.55
N LEU A 44 12.29 14.84 5.76
CA LEU A 44 11.87 13.60 6.42
C LEU A 44 10.79 12.88 5.61
N THR A 45 9.84 13.61 5.01
CA THR A 45 8.79 13.03 4.16
C THR A 45 9.36 12.35 2.93
N GLU A 46 10.22 13.03 2.17
CA GLU A 46 10.83 12.42 0.98
C GLU A 46 11.69 11.22 1.37
N SER A 47 12.51 11.34 2.42
CA SER A 47 13.40 10.27 2.86
C SER A 47 12.62 9.04 3.35
N LEU A 48 11.66 9.22 4.27
CA LEU A 48 10.86 8.12 4.80
C LEU A 48 9.97 7.48 3.73
N ALA A 49 9.42 8.27 2.82
CA ALA A 49 8.62 7.74 1.72
C ALA A 49 9.44 6.78 0.84
N GLU A 50 10.64 7.20 0.42
CA GLU A 50 11.53 6.36 -0.36
C GLU A 50 11.94 5.09 0.42
N TYR A 51 12.28 5.22 1.70
CA TYR A 51 12.61 4.08 2.55
C TYR A 51 11.48 3.07 2.66
N TYR A 52 10.27 3.53 2.95
CA TYR A 52 9.13 2.65 3.08
C TYR A 52 8.72 2.02 1.75
N GLU A 53 8.82 2.74 0.63
CA GLU A 53 8.57 2.16 -0.69
C GLU A 53 9.54 1.01 -0.99
N ASN A 54 10.83 1.21 -0.73
CA ASN A 54 11.85 0.18 -0.93
C ASN A 54 11.62 -1.06 -0.04
N ILE A 55 11.26 -0.86 1.23
CA ILE A 55 10.96 -1.95 2.16
C ILE A 55 9.69 -2.70 1.72
N VAL A 56 8.63 -1.97 1.38
CA VAL A 56 7.38 -2.57 0.87
C VAL A 56 7.62 -3.38 -0.39
N ASP A 57 8.45 -2.85 -1.29
CA ASP A 57 8.86 -3.57 -2.49
C ASP A 57 9.52 -4.91 -2.14
N GLN A 58 10.58 -4.85 -1.32
CA GLN A 58 11.37 -6.01 -0.93
C GLN A 58 10.52 -7.07 -0.20
N VAL A 59 9.75 -6.68 0.81
CA VAL A 59 8.88 -7.60 1.54
C VAL A 59 7.87 -8.28 0.62
N MET A 60 7.29 -7.54 -0.32
CA MET A 60 6.34 -8.13 -1.28
C MET A 60 7.01 -9.02 -2.31
N LEU A 61 8.25 -8.73 -2.72
CA LEU A 61 9.03 -9.63 -3.56
C LEU A 61 9.28 -10.96 -2.85
N ASP A 62 9.74 -10.92 -1.60
CA ASP A 62 10.02 -12.12 -0.80
C ASP A 62 8.77 -12.96 -0.57
N VAL A 63 7.65 -12.33 -0.19
CA VAL A 63 6.36 -13.03 -0.03
C VAL A 63 5.90 -13.62 -1.36
N SER A 64 6.06 -12.90 -2.47
CA SER A 64 5.65 -13.40 -3.78
C SER A 64 6.48 -14.60 -4.24
N GLU A 65 7.78 -14.57 -4.04
CA GLU A 65 8.67 -15.68 -4.36
C GLU A 65 8.31 -16.92 -3.54
N ASN A 66 8.12 -16.74 -2.23
CA ASN A 66 7.72 -17.81 -1.33
C ASN A 66 6.38 -18.44 -1.73
N VAL A 67 5.35 -17.63 -2.02
CA VAL A 67 4.04 -18.14 -2.43
C VAL A 67 4.11 -18.88 -3.77
N LEU A 68 4.89 -18.37 -4.74
CA LEU A 68 5.00 -18.99 -6.06
C LEU A 68 5.84 -20.27 -6.07
N ALA A 69 6.88 -20.33 -5.23
CA ALA A 69 7.71 -21.51 -5.06
C ALA A 69 6.93 -22.67 -4.42
N TYR A 70 6.10 -22.38 -3.41
CA TYR A 70 5.39 -23.38 -2.61
C TYR A 70 3.91 -23.53 -2.97
N LEU A 71 3.52 -23.18 -4.20
CA LEU A 71 2.12 -23.33 -4.61
C LEU A 71 1.65 -24.80 -4.47
N PRO A 72 0.58 -25.07 -3.69
CA PRO A 72 0.09 -26.42 -3.42
C PRO A 72 -0.19 -27.22 -4.70
N GLN A 73 0.18 -28.50 -4.69
CA GLN A 73 -0.03 -29.40 -5.85
C GLN A 73 -1.51 -29.77 -6.06
N SER A 74 -2.29 -29.74 -4.99
CA SER A 74 -3.73 -30.01 -4.97
C SER A 74 -4.50 -29.03 -5.86
N ILE A 75 -4.07 -27.77 -5.95
CA ILE A 75 -4.63 -26.79 -6.91
C ILE A 75 -4.60 -27.35 -8.32
N SER A 76 -3.48 -27.91 -8.76
CA SER A 76 -3.29 -28.35 -10.15
C SER A 76 -3.72 -29.78 -10.43
N HIS A 77 -4.13 -30.57 -9.42
CA HIS A 77 -4.54 -31.98 -9.57
C HIS A 77 -3.57 -32.83 -10.42
N GLY A 78 -2.27 -32.54 -10.32
CA GLY A 78 -1.21 -33.20 -11.12
C GLY A 78 -1.06 -32.71 -12.58
N ASN A 79 -1.88 -31.77 -13.06
CA ASN A 79 -1.75 -31.17 -14.39
C ASN A 79 -0.75 -30.00 -14.38
N VAL A 80 0.32 -30.13 -15.17
CA VAL A 80 1.39 -29.13 -15.26
C VAL A 80 0.91 -27.79 -15.84
N GLU A 81 0.03 -27.81 -16.85
CA GLU A 81 -0.51 -26.59 -17.46
C GLU A 81 -1.42 -25.83 -16.50
N ALA A 82 -2.27 -26.57 -15.77
CA ALA A 82 -3.12 -26.02 -14.72
C ALA A 82 -2.29 -25.34 -13.62
N ARG A 83 -1.16 -25.96 -13.23
CA ARG A 83 -0.21 -25.39 -12.27
C ARG A 83 0.38 -24.07 -12.77
N GLN A 84 0.81 -24.02 -14.03
CA GLN A 84 1.38 -22.81 -14.62
C GLN A 84 0.36 -21.67 -14.71
N LEU A 85 -0.90 -21.98 -15.05
CA LEU A 85 -1.98 -20.99 -15.08
C LEU A 85 -2.30 -20.45 -13.67
N ALA A 86 -2.36 -21.34 -12.68
CA ALA A 86 -2.55 -20.95 -11.28
C ALA A 86 -1.41 -20.07 -10.78
N GLN A 87 -0.14 -20.44 -11.05
CA GLN A 87 1.04 -19.62 -10.72
C GLN A 87 0.99 -18.25 -11.41
N LYS A 88 0.63 -18.20 -12.70
CA LYS A 88 0.52 -16.94 -13.43
C LYS A 88 -0.58 -16.03 -12.86
N SER A 89 -1.72 -16.61 -12.51
CA SER A 89 -2.83 -15.87 -11.87
C SER A 89 -2.41 -15.33 -10.50
N MET A 90 -1.79 -16.18 -9.68
CA MET A 90 -1.27 -15.81 -8.37
C MET A 90 -0.24 -14.67 -8.47
N ASN A 91 0.74 -14.82 -9.36
CA ASN A 91 1.78 -13.83 -9.60
C ASN A 91 1.18 -12.48 -10.02
N ARG A 92 0.19 -12.47 -10.92
CA ARG A 92 -0.49 -11.22 -11.32
C ARG A 92 -1.15 -10.53 -10.13
N ASN A 93 -1.84 -11.29 -9.28
CA ASN A 93 -2.55 -10.73 -8.15
C ASN A 93 -1.61 -10.24 -7.05
N LEU A 94 -0.53 -10.96 -6.76
CA LEU A 94 0.50 -10.52 -5.81
C LEU A 94 1.21 -9.26 -6.30
N ASN A 95 1.51 -9.16 -7.60
CA ASN A 95 2.03 -7.93 -8.19
C ASN A 95 1.06 -6.75 -8.10
N PHE A 96 -0.25 -7.01 -8.25
CA PHE A 96 -1.26 -5.98 -8.07
C PHE A 96 -1.34 -5.51 -6.60
N MET A 97 -1.25 -6.44 -5.64
CA MET A 97 -1.17 -6.12 -4.23
C MET A 97 0.07 -5.28 -3.92
N ARG A 98 1.25 -5.69 -4.41
CA ARG A 98 2.51 -4.92 -4.33
C ARG A 98 2.33 -3.49 -4.85
N ALA A 99 1.78 -3.33 -6.06
CA ALA A 99 1.53 -2.00 -6.64
C ALA A 99 0.55 -1.17 -5.80
N SER A 100 -0.46 -1.80 -5.19
CA SER A 100 -1.44 -1.13 -4.33
C SER A 100 -0.81 -0.64 -3.02
N LEU A 101 0.09 -1.43 -2.43
CA LEU A 101 0.83 -1.04 -1.24
C LEU A 101 1.78 0.12 -1.55
N LEU A 102 2.59 0.01 -2.61
CA LEU A 102 3.49 1.09 -3.05
C LEU A 102 2.74 2.40 -3.29
N ALA A 103 1.61 2.35 -4.00
CA ALA A 103 0.78 3.53 -4.26
C ALA A 103 0.17 4.15 -2.98
N SER A 104 0.14 3.40 -1.87
CA SER A 104 -0.41 3.85 -0.60
C SER A 104 0.65 4.42 0.34
N VAL A 105 1.93 4.08 0.19
CA VAL A 105 3.01 4.58 1.07
C VAL A 105 3.04 6.10 1.11
N ASN A 106 3.25 6.75 -0.04
CA ASN A 106 3.35 8.21 -0.14
C ASN A 106 2.16 8.96 0.52
N PRO A 107 0.89 8.61 0.24
CA PRO A 107 -0.25 9.19 0.94
C PRO A 107 -0.24 9.01 2.46
N LEU A 108 0.14 7.83 2.96
CA LEU A 108 0.15 7.55 4.41
C LEU A 108 1.25 8.37 5.10
N VAL A 109 2.43 8.40 4.51
CA VAL A 109 3.58 9.17 4.99
C VAL A 109 3.27 10.67 5.03
N SER A 110 2.75 11.20 3.92
CA SER A 110 2.46 12.63 3.77
C SER A 110 1.34 13.13 4.68
N THR A 111 0.41 12.25 5.08
CA THR A 111 -0.69 12.62 5.99
C THR A 111 -0.27 12.63 7.44
N ASP A 112 0.69 11.78 7.83
CA ASP A 112 1.02 11.56 9.23
C ASP A 112 2.31 12.24 9.70
N ILE A 113 3.28 12.51 8.80
CA ILE A 113 4.51 13.23 9.15
C ILE A 113 4.27 14.65 9.68
N PRO A 114 3.32 15.47 9.16
CA PRO A 114 3.06 16.79 9.71
C PRO A 114 2.62 16.79 11.18
N HIS A 115 2.30 15.63 11.73
CA HIS A 115 1.87 15.43 13.12
C HIS A 115 2.96 14.84 14.03
N ILE A 116 4.18 14.64 13.53
CA ILE A 116 5.31 14.14 14.33
C ILE A 116 5.76 15.21 15.34
N ASP A 117 5.74 14.83 16.61
CA ASP A 117 6.26 15.65 17.70
C ASP A 117 7.79 15.77 17.57
N GLY A 118 8.33 16.97 17.79
CA GLY A 118 9.77 17.26 17.62
C GLY A 118 10.12 17.99 16.33
N LEU A 119 9.41 17.79 15.22
CA LEU A 119 9.64 18.54 13.96
C LEU A 119 9.35 20.04 14.10
N ASN A 120 8.30 20.39 14.86
CA ASN A 120 7.97 21.78 15.17
C ASN A 120 8.98 22.40 16.14
N THR A 121 9.56 21.59 17.02
CA THR A 121 10.55 22.02 18.01
C THR A 121 11.89 22.30 17.35
N ILE A 122 12.31 21.45 16.39
CA ILE A 122 13.51 21.61 15.55
C ILE A 122 13.50 22.97 14.84
N GLN A 123 12.35 23.42 14.34
CA GLN A 123 12.21 24.72 13.67
C GLN A 123 12.40 25.94 14.58
N GLN A 124 12.27 25.77 15.90
CA GLN A 124 12.32 26.86 16.88
C GLN A 124 13.66 26.97 17.61
N ILE A 125 14.64 26.13 17.25
CA ILE A 125 15.96 26.14 17.89
C ILE A 125 16.78 27.28 17.28
N ASP A 126 16.69 28.44 17.92
CA ASP A 126 17.67 29.52 17.76
C ASP A 126 18.98 29.12 18.47
N ASN A 127 20.13 29.45 17.85
CA ASN A 127 21.53 29.02 18.10
C ASN A 127 22.14 29.20 19.52
N THR A 128 21.39 29.03 20.63
CA THR A 128 21.88 29.37 21.99
C THR A 128 21.74 28.27 23.06
N GLN A 129 21.12 27.12 22.78
CA GLN A 129 20.92 26.01 23.75
C GLN A 129 21.30 24.63 23.19
N GLU A 130 22.40 24.57 22.45
CA GLU A 130 22.69 23.59 21.38
C GLU A 130 23.11 22.15 21.75
N ARG A 131 23.05 21.66 23.00
CA ARG A 131 23.52 20.26 23.27
C ARG A 131 22.65 19.41 24.19
N THR A 132 22.09 19.98 25.24
CA THR A 132 21.22 19.21 26.16
C THR A 132 19.88 18.86 25.55
N ASN A 133 19.38 19.69 24.62
CA ASN A 133 18.07 19.49 23.98
C ASN A 133 18.16 18.53 22.78
N GLN A 134 19.35 18.36 22.17
CA GLN A 134 19.49 17.58 20.94
C GLN A 134 19.19 16.09 21.15
N ASN A 135 19.70 15.49 22.23
CA ASN A 135 19.41 14.11 22.58
C ASN A 135 17.92 13.88 22.90
N GLU A 136 17.26 14.88 23.50
CA GLU A 136 15.83 14.82 23.81
C GLU A 136 14.98 14.91 22.53
N ILE A 137 15.37 15.78 21.60
CA ILE A 137 14.74 15.91 20.29
C ILE A 137 14.91 14.63 19.47
N GLU A 138 16.11 14.07 19.44
CA GLU A 138 16.41 12.82 18.74
C GLU A 138 15.55 11.67 19.30
N ALA A 139 15.48 11.55 20.62
CA ALA A 139 14.65 10.54 21.29
C ALA A 139 13.15 10.71 20.96
N ASN A 140 12.64 11.95 20.98
CA ASN A 140 11.24 12.25 20.67
C ASN A 140 10.91 11.99 19.18
N LEU A 141 11.84 12.33 18.28
CA LEU A 141 11.69 12.08 16.85
C LEU A 141 11.70 10.57 16.56
N LEU A 142 12.61 9.83 17.19
CA LEU A 142 12.67 8.37 17.06
C LEU A 142 11.37 7.72 17.55
N ASP A 143 10.88 8.08 18.74
CA ASP A 143 9.63 7.53 19.28
C ASP A 143 8.44 7.83 18.34
N SER A 144 8.37 9.06 17.83
CA SER A 144 7.33 9.46 16.86
C SER A 144 7.41 8.67 15.55
N ILE A 145 8.61 8.41 15.03
CA ILE A 145 8.81 7.58 13.84
C ILE A 145 8.44 6.12 14.12
N MET A 146 8.73 5.58 15.31
CA MET A 146 8.29 4.23 15.68
C MET A 146 6.77 4.13 15.75
N VAL A 147 6.09 5.15 16.26
CA VAL A 147 4.62 5.24 16.23
C VAL A 147 4.09 5.31 14.80
N LEU A 148 4.73 6.10 13.94
CA LEU A 148 4.41 6.19 12.52
C LEU A 148 4.57 4.83 11.83
N ASN A 149 5.69 4.14 12.04
CA ASN A 149 5.98 2.80 11.50
C ASN A 149 4.86 1.82 11.83
N LYS A 150 4.41 1.80 13.10
CA LYS A 150 3.30 0.95 13.55
C LYS A 150 1.99 1.29 12.84
N LYS A 151 1.72 2.58 12.62
CA LYS A 151 0.50 3.02 11.95
C LYS A 151 0.51 2.66 10.46
N ILE A 152 1.62 2.95 9.76
CA ILE A 152 1.78 2.67 8.33
C ILE A 152 1.75 1.16 8.08
N SER A 153 2.54 0.37 8.82
CA SER A 153 2.54 -1.10 8.69
C SER A 153 1.15 -1.68 8.89
N HIS A 154 0.41 -1.22 9.91
CA HIS A 154 -0.96 -1.65 10.14
C HIS A 154 -1.90 -1.29 8.98
N GLN A 155 -1.86 -0.05 8.48
CA GLN A 155 -2.68 0.37 7.34
C GLN A 155 -2.37 -0.40 6.06
N LEU A 156 -1.09 -0.70 5.81
CA LEU A 156 -0.66 -1.57 4.71
C LEU A 156 -1.17 -3.00 4.91
N GLY A 157 -1.13 -3.53 6.14
CA GLY A 157 -1.74 -4.82 6.50
C GLY A 157 -3.25 -4.87 6.22
N LEU A 158 -3.98 -3.79 6.51
CA LEU A 158 -5.41 -3.67 6.18
C LEU A 158 -5.66 -3.64 4.66
N ILE A 159 -4.74 -3.08 3.87
CA ILE A 159 -4.82 -3.10 2.40
C ILE A 159 -4.59 -4.52 1.87
N VAL A 160 -3.61 -5.25 2.44
CA VAL A 160 -3.38 -6.67 2.11
C VAL A 160 -4.62 -7.49 2.42
N ASN A 161 -5.23 -7.28 3.60
CA ASN A 161 -6.40 -8.01 4.08
C ASN A 161 -6.23 -9.53 3.89
N ALA A 162 -5.27 -10.09 4.61
CA ALA A 162 -4.80 -11.47 4.41
C ALA A 162 -5.94 -12.51 4.41
N GLU A 163 -6.95 -12.33 5.26
CA GLU A 163 -8.12 -13.21 5.35
C GLU A 163 -8.93 -13.22 4.05
N GLN A 164 -9.34 -12.05 3.56
CA GLN A 164 -10.14 -11.98 2.33
C GLN A 164 -9.31 -12.30 1.09
N SER A 165 -8.09 -11.76 1.03
CA SER A 165 -7.19 -11.95 -0.10
C SER A 165 -6.83 -13.41 -0.28
N SER A 166 -6.46 -14.15 0.77
CA SER A 166 -6.11 -15.57 0.65
C SER A 166 -7.24 -16.42 0.07
N SER A 167 -8.48 -16.22 0.53
CA SER A 167 -9.67 -16.91 0.03
C SER A 167 -9.93 -16.60 -1.45
N ILE A 168 -9.87 -15.32 -1.84
CA ILE A 168 -10.10 -14.88 -3.22
C ILE A 168 -9.03 -15.42 -4.14
N LEU A 169 -7.76 -15.32 -3.74
CA LEU A 169 -6.63 -15.75 -4.55
C LEU A 169 -6.62 -17.26 -4.76
N MET A 170 -6.89 -18.05 -3.71
CA MET A 170 -7.03 -19.50 -3.87
C MET A 170 -8.19 -19.88 -4.78
N ARG A 171 -9.34 -19.22 -4.62
CA ARG A 171 -10.49 -19.47 -5.48
C ARG A 171 -10.20 -19.12 -6.94
N GLN A 172 -9.53 -18.01 -7.21
CA GLN A 172 -9.15 -17.61 -8.57
C GLN A 172 -8.14 -18.57 -9.18
N ALA A 173 -7.11 -18.98 -8.42
CA ALA A 173 -6.14 -19.97 -8.86
C ALA A 173 -6.82 -21.31 -9.22
N SER A 174 -7.82 -21.73 -8.44
CA SER A 174 -8.54 -22.99 -8.63
C SER A 174 -9.59 -22.94 -9.74
N THR A 175 -10.32 -21.83 -9.89
CA THR A 175 -11.40 -21.71 -10.90
C THR A 175 -10.90 -21.63 -12.34
N HIS A 176 -9.65 -21.22 -12.57
CA HIS A 176 -9.03 -21.28 -13.89
C HIS A 176 -8.85 -22.71 -14.41
N ILE A 177 -8.91 -23.70 -13.52
CA ILE A 177 -8.63 -25.12 -13.81
C ILE A 177 -9.92 -25.84 -14.22
N THR A 178 -11.05 -25.52 -13.58
CA THR A 178 -12.37 -26.07 -13.94
C THR A 178 -12.84 -25.64 -15.33
N ARG A 179 -12.42 -24.45 -15.78
CA ARG A 179 -12.80 -23.87 -17.10
C ARG A 179 -12.20 -24.58 -18.31
N GLN A 180 -11.16 -25.40 -18.15
CA GLN A 180 -10.60 -26.20 -19.24
C GLN A 180 -11.28 -27.58 -19.37
N ALA A 181 -12.02 -28.03 -18.35
CA ALA A 181 -12.71 -29.32 -18.38
C ALA A 181 -14.09 -29.24 -19.06
N ASP A 182 -14.79 -28.10 -18.96
CA ASP A 182 -16.13 -27.93 -19.53
C ASP A 182 -16.20 -26.79 -20.55
N THR A 183 -16.32 -27.16 -21.82
CA THR A 183 -16.80 -26.29 -22.89
C THR A 183 -18.26 -25.94 -22.69
N GLU A 184 -18.61 -24.99 -21.81
CA GLU A 184 -19.90 -24.29 -21.90
C GLU A 184 -19.95 -22.99 -21.05
N LYS A 185 -19.95 -21.86 -21.78
CA LYS A 185 -20.29 -20.48 -21.36
C LYS A 185 -19.38 -19.79 -20.31
N PRO A 186 -18.74 -18.66 -20.65
CA PRO A 186 -17.83 -17.97 -19.74
C PRO A 186 -18.58 -17.18 -18.66
N THR A 187 -18.61 -17.67 -17.42
CA THR A 187 -19.02 -16.85 -16.27
C THR A 187 -17.90 -15.87 -15.91
N VAL A 188 -17.90 -14.68 -16.52
CA VAL A 188 -16.88 -13.65 -16.27
C VAL A 188 -17.05 -13.12 -14.85
N VAL A 189 -16.18 -13.55 -13.93
CA VAL A 189 -16.03 -12.91 -12.62
C VAL A 189 -15.09 -11.74 -12.81
N THR A 190 -15.66 -10.56 -13.05
CA THR A 190 -14.90 -9.30 -13.05
C THR A 190 -14.70 -8.87 -11.61
N VAL A 191 -13.48 -9.01 -11.08
CA VAL A 191 -13.12 -8.39 -9.81
C VAL A 191 -12.68 -6.96 -10.11
N GLU A 192 -13.56 -6.00 -9.83
CA GLU A 192 -13.27 -4.57 -9.98
C GLU A 192 -12.66 -4.05 -8.67
N TRP A 193 -11.36 -3.78 -8.68
CA TRP A 193 -10.63 -3.20 -7.56
C TRP A 193 -10.81 -1.68 -7.57
N LYS A 194 -11.76 -1.16 -6.77
CA LYS A 194 -11.93 0.29 -6.58
C LYS A 194 -11.13 0.74 -5.36
N LEU A 195 -10.14 1.60 -5.61
CA LEU A 195 -9.16 2.16 -4.67
C LEU A 195 -9.74 2.88 -3.42
N ARG A 196 -11.08 2.94 -3.21
CA ARG A 196 -11.71 3.79 -2.17
C ARG A 196 -13.02 3.26 -1.54
N GLN A 197 -13.42 2.00 -1.70
CA GLN A 197 -14.64 1.48 -1.02
C GLN A 197 -14.44 0.09 -0.39
N PRO A 198 -15.12 -0.19 0.75
CA PRO A 198 -15.21 -1.54 1.29
C PRO A 198 -15.94 -2.45 0.29
N PHE A 199 -15.30 -3.59 0.05
CA PHE A 199 -15.65 -4.71 -0.83
C PHE A 199 -17.16 -4.98 -1.01
N GLN A 200 -17.63 -4.98 -2.25
CA GLN A 200 -18.91 -5.57 -2.64
C GLN A 200 -18.70 -6.57 -3.77
N ILE A 201 -18.88 -7.86 -3.48
CA ILE A 201 -18.78 -8.95 -4.47
C ILE A 201 -20.16 -9.60 -4.61
N ASN A 202 -20.73 -9.52 -5.81
CA ASN A 202 -21.94 -10.29 -6.17
C ASN A 202 -21.53 -11.75 -6.42
N LEU A 203 -21.82 -12.64 -5.46
CA LEU A 203 -21.65 -14.08 -5.61
C LEU A 203 -22.81 -14.70 -6.40
N ILE A 204 -22.53 -15.25 -7.58
CA ILE A 204 -23.39 -16.28 -8.18
C ILE A 204 -22.76 -17.63 -7.81
N ARG A 205 -23.40 -18.34 -6.87
CA ARG A 205 -23.01 -19.66 -6.38
C ARG A 205 -23.61 -20.72 -7.32
N GLN A 206 -22.77 -21.53 -7.94
CA GLN A 206 -23.17 -22.85 -8.44
C GLN A 206 -22.54 -23.91 -7.54
N GLU A 207 -23.39 -24.81 -7.06
CA GLU A 207 -23.07 -25.87 -6.11
C GLU A 207 -22.35 -27.01 -6.84
N GLU A 208 -21.04 -27.16 -6.64
CA GLU A 208 -20.37 -28.43 -6.89
C GLU A 208 -19.33 -28.76 -5.79
N LYS A 209 -19.61 -29.90 -5.13
CA LYS A 209 -18.73 -30.87 -4.43
C LYS A 209 -17.97 -30.44 -3.17
N GLU A 210 -18.40 -31.02 -2.04
CA GLU A 210 -17.88 -30.89 -0.67
C GLU A 210 -16.39 -31.28 -0.51
N GLN A 211 -15.83 -32.08 -1.42
CA GLN A 211 -14.42 -32.52 -1.35
C GLN A 211 -13.43 -31.43 -1.78
N THR A 212 -13.80 -30.56 -2.71
CA THR A 212 -12.97 -29.41 -3.13
C THR A 212 -12.99 -28.30 -2.09
N GLN A 213 -14.05 -28.19 -1.27
CA GLN A 213 -14.15 -27.17 -0.23
C GLN A 213 -13.17 -27.36 0.92
N GLN A 214 -12.85 -28.61 1.29
CA GLN A 214 -11.96 -28.90 2.41
C GLN A 214 -10.48 -28.63 2.08
N ASP A 215 -10.03 -28.99 0.87
CA ASP A 215 -8.66 -28.71 0.42
C ASP A 215 -8.42 -27.21 0.22
N VAL A 216 -9.37 -26.50 -0.41
CA VAL A 216 -9.29 -25.04 -0.60
C VAL A 216 -9.27 -24.30 0.73
N ALA A 217 -9.95 -24.80 1.78
CA ALA A 217 -9.88 -24.20 3.11
C ALA A 217 -8.46 -24.30 3.70
N SER A 218 -7.81 -25.47 3.60
CA SER A 218 -6.44 -25.65 4.09
C SER A 218 -5.40 -24.84 3.31
N GLU A 219 -5.56 -24.72 1.99
CA GLU A 219 -4.68 -23.93 1.12
C GLU A 219 -4.87 -22.42 1.31
N SER A 220 -6.11 -21.99 1.53
CA SER A 220 -6.40 -20.60 1.86
C SER A 220 -5.82 -20.22 3.23
N GLN A 221 -5.85 -21.14 4.20
CA GLN A 221 -5.19 -20.94 5.49
C GLN A 221 -3.66 -20.83 5.35
N TRP A 222 -3.03 -21.63 4.48
CA TRP A 222 -1.60 -21.49 4.19
C TRP A 222 -1.28 -20.11 3.59
N LEU A 223 -2.03 -19.69 2.57
CA LEU A 223 -1.81 -18.38 1.94
C LEU A 223 -2.12 -17.22 2.90
N TYR A 224 -3.11 -17.39 3.78
CA TYR A 224 -3.39 -16.45 4.85
C TYR A 224 -2.16 -16.21 5.72
N VAL A 225 -1.47 -17.26 6.16
CA VAL A 225 -0.26 -17.13 6.99
C VAL A 225 0.83 -16.33 6.25
N GLN A 226 1.03 -16.59 4.95
CA GLN A 226 2.01 -15.87 4.13
C GLN A 226 1.66 -14.38 3.92
N LEU A 227 0.37 -14.07 3.78
CA LEU A 227 -0.08 -12.68 3.61
C LEU A 227 -0.16 -11.93 4.94
N ALA A 228 -0.49 -12.63 6.04
CA ALA A 228 -0.55 -12.05 7.37
C ALA A 228 0.84 -11.66 7.89
N SER A 229 1.90 -12.35 7.46
CA SER A 229 3.26 -11.97 7.83
C SER A 229 3.70 -10.63 7.24
N VAL A 230 3.07 -10.15 6.15
CA VAL A 230 3.42 -8.87 5.52
C VAL A 230 3.37 -7.71 6.52
N GLU A 231 2.29 -7.59 7.31
CA GLU A 231 2.17 -6.51 8.29
C GLU A 231 3.30 -6.54 9.33
N THR A 232 3.65 -7.74 9.80
CA THR A 232 4.70 -7.92 10.83
C THR A 232 6.09 -7.66 10.24
N SER A 233 6.39 -8.21 9.07
CA SER A 233 7.68 -7.99 8.38
C SER A 233 7.89 -6.53 8.01
N LEU A 234 6.83 -5.83 7.58
CA LEU A 234 6.91 -4.39 7.33
C LEU A 234 7.27 -3.63 8.61
N LEU A 235 6.60 -3.93 9.73
CA LEU A 235 6.88 -3.26 11.01
C LEU A 235 8.32 -3.49 11.49
N GLU A 236 8.81 -4.72 11.39
CA GLU A 236 10.19 -5.08 11.76
C GLU A 236 11.19 -4.29 10.91
N GLU A 237 11.09 -4.36 9.58
CA GLU A 237 11.99 -3.65 8.66
C GLU A 237 11.90 -2.12 8.78
N PHE A 238 10.70 -1.57 9.01
CA PHE A 238 10.54 -0.14 9.26
C PHE A 238 11.24 0.31 10.55
N ASN A 239 11.15 -0.49 11.61
CA ASN A 239 11.78 -0.17 12.89
C ASN A 239 13.30 -0.29 12.83
N ASP A 240 13.81 -1.29 12.12
CA ASP A 240 15.26 -1.49 11.95
C ASP A 240 15.92 -0.28 11.26
N ARG A 241 15.20 0.42 10.37
CA ARG A 241 15.71 1.60 9.65
C ARG A 241 15.28 2.95 10.26
N ALA A 242 14.52 2.95 11.36
CA ALA A 242 14.05 4.18 11.99
C ALA A 242 15.22 5.04 12.51
N GLN A 243 16.25 4.41 13.07
CA GLN A 243 17.44 5.12 13.56
C GLN A 243 18.22 5.80 12.42
N ASP A 244 18.37 5.14 11.27
CA ASP A 244 19.05 5.69 10.11
C ASP A 244 18.31 6.93 9.56
N ALA A 245 16.97 6.89 9.54
CA ALA A 245 16.15 8.01 9.12
C ALA A 245 16.27 9.22 10.07
N VAL A 246 16.31 8.97 11.39
CA VAL A 246 16.52 10.02 12.39
C VAL A 246 17.90 10.67 12.22
N LEU A 247 18.96 9.86 12.07
CA LEU A 247 20.32 10.36 11.88
C LEU A 247 20.43 11.22 10.63
N LEU A 248 19.85 10.79 9.51
CA LEU A 248 19.87 11.55 8.25
C LEU A 248 19.20 12.91 8.41
N VAL A 249 18.07 12.99 9.10
CA VAL A 249 17.40 14.27 9.37
C VAL A 249 18.24 15.15 10.28
N MET A 250 18.78 14.61 11.37
CA MET A 250 19.65 15.37 12.28
C MET A 250 20.91 15.90 11.58
N GLU A 251 21.53 15.12 10.69
CA GLU A 251 22.68 15.55 9.88
C GLU A 251 22.30 16.63 8.86
N SER A 252 21.18 16.46 8.15
CA SER A 252 20.72 17.46 7.17
C SER A 252 20.46 18.83 7.80
N LEU A 253 19.91 18.83 9.02
CA LEU A 253 19.61 20.05 9.78
C LEU A 253 20.87 20.69 10.37
N ALA A 254 21.88 19.89 10.70
CA ALA A 254 23.16 20.38 11.19
C ALA A 254 24.03 20.99 10.07
N LEU A 255 23.78 20.64 8.81
CA LEU A 255 24.51 21.14 7.64
C LEU A 255 23.93 22.44 7.04
N ASP A 256 22.72 22.83 7.41
CA ASP A 256 22.08 24.10 7.01
C ASP A 256 22.40 25.29 7.95
N ILE A 257 23.35 25.10 8.89
CA ILE A 257 23.92 26.12 9.80
C ILE A 257 25.29 26.56 9.29
#